data_AF-A0A430M8H6-F1
#
_entry.id   AF-A0A430M8H6-F1
#
_cell.length_a   1.000
_cell.length_b   1.000
_cell.length_c   1.000
_cell.angle_alpha   90.00
_cell.angle_beta   90.00
_cell.angle_gamma   90.00
#
_symmetry.space_group_name_H-M   'P 1'
#
loop_
_entity.id
_entity.type
_entity.pdbx_description
1 polymer ?
#
loop_
_entity_poly.entity_id
_entity_poly.type
_entity_poly.pdbx_seq_one_letter_code
_entity_poly.pdbx_strand_id
1 'polypeptide(L)'
;MASFELRQPSLPRYDDSNKLLNLSSFLAPTKIPFSLLTRGSSSRERWTSQGGIESVEASDVGLPSDLCRILSNQPDLESTINSMPHTYIKVSDQLFEVDGAVADLARQRHVPDDQARWKNWALIVTYRSIPWKYLEPVSDDPTLVFPHLKHTLEACADGFPGLSNEAKIDLGLTLIESTRFPDMAWKKFAINQAKRVSVGVESPYLTSRIALAECLVNRIEGSMLRSAANLAPTSSEETVPDERMHSIAGQYAIQRALNFMQVEALKSAEEVLEAWSPLTETPSPMEQSVEFRKAIILGRSLRQRGEFFPSAIKLEAARHLTEQPTDFVPDEDLRDLISELADSLREAHYSARAINILRQEIKRREGSYMPTAGKSLLDLSLAEVLYCRGLNDEAEYICRCAMQDFPRLKYEKIRACIILGKIHHFSKPDKARKYWTMALDDVNRLPSESLETSRSILRSLCDLKGPDELREQYQKQLSRLEARGEDSEVKFWIAGMPEWEKFMKDMASGVYNYD
;
A
#
# COMPACT_ATOMS: atom_id res chain seq x y z
N MET A 1 28.10 -6.63 -19.23
CA MET A 1 28.62 -5.24 -19.16
C MET A 1 28.07 -4.49 -20.36
N ALA A 2 27.04 -3.68 -20.17
CA ALA A 2 26.59 -2.73 -21.18
C ALA A 2 27.25 -1.37 -20.90
N SER A 3 27.74 -0.71 -21.94
CA SER A 3 28.34 0.63 -21.84
C SER A 3 27.26 1.68 -21.68
N PHE A 4 27.16 2.28 -20.50
CA PHE A 4 26.42 3.53 -20.31
C PHE A 4 27.15 4.68 -21.02
N GLU A 5 26.79 4.95 -22.28
CA GLU A 5 27.16 6.21 -22.92
C GLU A 5 26.36 7.34 -22.29
N LEU A 6 27.03 8.17 -21.50
CA LEU A 6 26.49 9.45 -21.03
C LEU A 6 26.31 10.39 -22.23
N ARG A 7 25.09 10.41 -22.81
CA ARG A 7 24.72 11.41 -23.81
C ARG A 7 24.87 12.80 -23.18
N GLN A 8 25.65 13.66 -23.83
CA GLN A 8 25.74 15.06 -23.45
C GLN A 8 24.39 15.76 -23.65
N PRO A 9 23.97 16.68 -22.76
CA PRO A 9 22.72 17.39 -22.90
C PRO A 9 22.71 18.21 -24.19
N SER A 10 21.60 18.15 -24.91
CA SER A 10 21.44 18.91 -26.15
C SER A 10 21.13 20.38 -25.85
N LEU A 11 21.57 21.28 -26.75
CA LEU A 11 21.21 22.70 -26.66
C LEU A 11 19.69 22.85 -26.86
N PRO A 12 18.98 23.51 -25.93
CA PRO A 12 17.52 23.57 -25.97
C PRO A 12 17.05 24.40 -27.16
N ARG A 13 16.08 23.86 -27.91
CA ARG A 13 15.50 24.55 -29.06
C ARG A 13 14.41 25.50 -28.58
N TYR A 14 14.25 26.64 -29.27
CA TYR A 14 13.19 27.61 -28.98
C TYR A 14 11.78 26.99 -29.09
N ASP A 15 11.58 26.08 -30.04
CA ASP A 15 10.33 25.32 -30.21
C ASP A 15 10.08 24.36 -29.02
N ASP A 16 11.11 23.64 -28.58
CA ASP A 16 11.04 22.73 -27.42
C ASP A 16 10.66 23.48 -26.13
N SER A 17 11.22 24.68 -25.96
CA SER A 17 10.94 25.58 -24.84
C SER A 17 9.47 26.04 -24.82
N ASN A 18 8.92 26.44 -25.97
CA ASN A 18 7.51 26.80 -26.09
C ASN A 18 6.57 25.62 -25.85
N LYS A 19 6.93 24.42 -26.31
CA LYS A 19 6.14 23.19 -26.10
C LYS A 19 6.09 22.79 -24.63
N LEU A 20 7.22 22.90 -23.92
CA LEU A 20 7.27 22.68 -22.47
C LEU A 20 6.40 23.69 -21.71
N LEU A 21 6.47 24.98 -22.05
CA LEU A 21 5.60 26.02 -21.47
C LEU A 21 4.13 25.74 -21.74
N ASN A 22 3.76 25.44 -22.99
CA ASN A 22 2.38 25.13 -23.35
C ASN A 22 1.86 23.95 -22.51
N LEU A 23 2.57 22.82 -22.46
CA LEU A 23 2.17 21.66 -21.64
C LEU A 23 2.05 22.03 -20.16
N SER A 24 3.07 22.70 -19.61
CA SER A 24 3.10 23.09 -18.19
C SER A 24 1.94 24.01 -17.82
N SER A 25 1.48 24.83 -18.77
CA SER A 25 0.34 25.73 -18.58
C SER A 25 -1.01 25.02 -18.44
N PHE A 26 -1.14 23.74 -18.81
CA PHE A 26 -2.35 22.94 -18.58
C PHE A 26 -2.24 21.99 -17.37
N LEU A 27 -1.14 22.09 -16.60
CA LEU A 27 -1.00 21.43 -15.30
C LEU A 27 -1.58 22.33 -14.19
N ALA A 28 -1.87 21.72 -13.02
CA ALA A 28 -2.32 22.48 -11.86
C ALA A 28 -1.33 23.59 -11.46
N PRO A 29 -1.81 24.77 -11.00
CA PRO A 29 -0.97 25.90 -10.58
C PRO A 29 -0.33 25.64 -9.21
N THR A 30 0.65 24.73 -9.20
CA THR A 30 1.43 24.29 -8.04
C THR A 30 2.78 23.75 -8.51
N LYS A 31 3.65 23.35 -7.56
CA LYS A 31 4.97 22.75 -7.82
C LYS A 31 4.84 21.48 -8.66
N ILE A 32 5.43 21.49 -9.85
CA ILE A 32 5.48 20.36 -10.78
C ILE A 32 6.72 19.52 -10.46
N PRO A 33 6.58 18.21 -10.19
CA PRO A 33 7.72 17.29 -10.07
C PRO A 33 8.40 17.02 -11.41
N PHE A 34 9.73 16.92 -11.42
CA PHE A 34 10.47 16.41 -12.59
C PHE A 34 10.01 14.99 -12.97
N SER A 35 9.79 14.13 -11.97
CA SER A 35 9.31 12.75 -12.14
C SER A 35 7.92 12.65 -12.79
N LEU A 36 7.08 13.70 -12.68
CA LEU A 36 5.79 13.78 -13.38
C LEU A 36 6.01 13.83 -14.89
N LEU A 37 6.91 14.70 -15.35
CA LEU A 37 7.20 14.88 -16.78
C LEU A 37 7.98 13.70 -17.36
N THR A 38 9.05 13.26 -16.70
CA THR A 38 9.92 12.19 -17.20
C THR A 38 9.19 10.85 -17.26
N ARG A 39 8.55 10.42 -16.17
CA ARG A 39 7.80 9.15 -16.15
C ARG A 39 6.54 9.23 -17.02
N GLY A 40 5.86 10.38 -17.04
CA GLY A 40 4.64 10.58 -17.82
C GLY A 40 4.84 10.49 -19.34
N SER A 41 6.05 10.76 -19.81
CA SER A 41 6.42 10.77 -21.24
C SER A 41 7.29 9.59 -21.68
N SER A 42 7.72 8.74 -20.76
CA SER A 42 8.53 7.55 -21.03
C SER A 42 7.67 6.32 -21.35
N SER A 43 8.33 5.27 -21.84
CA SER A 43 7.76 3.92 -21.92
C SER A 43 7.35 3.40 -20.54
N ARG A 44 6.31 2.58 -20.48
CA ARG A 44 5.79 2.00 -19.23
C ARG A 44 5.29 0.57 -19.41
N GLU A 45 5.59 -0.28 -18.43
CA GLU A 45 5.35 -1.73 -18.47
C GLU A 45 3.89 -2.10 -18.17
N ARG A 46 3.18 -2.90 -18.96
CA ARG A 46 1.74 -3.18 -18.74
C ARG A 46 1.41 -4.67 -18.89
N TRP A 47 0.32 -5.09 -18.25
CA TRP A 47 -0.15 -6.48 -18.22
C TRP A 47 -0.84 -6.88 -19.53
N THR A 48 -0.22 -7.82 -20.26
CA THR A 48 -0.81 -8.42 -21.46
C THR A 48 -2.00 -9.32 -21.12
N SER A 49 -2.75 -9.79 -22.13
CA SER A 49 -3.81 -10.80 -21.92
C SER A 49 -3.28 -12.18 -21.48
N GLN A 50 -1.98 -12.45 -21.71
CA GLN A 50 -1.31 -13.69 -21.32
C GLN A 50 -0.52 -13.52 -20.00
N GLY A 51 -0.99 -12.66 -19.10
CA GLY A 51 -0.39 -12.41 -17.78
C GLY A 51 1.08 -11.93 -17.77
N GLY A 52 1.67 -11.68 -18.95
CA GLY A 52 3.03 -11.21 -19.13
C GLY A 52 3.12 -9.69 -19.17
N ILE A 53 4.33 -9.18 -19.43
CA ILE A 53 4.64 -7.76 -19.37
C ILE A 53 5.08 -7.26 -20.75
N GLU A 54 4.49 -6.15 -21.19
CA GLU A 54 4.87 -5.43 -22.42
C GLU A 54 5.26 -3.98 -22.10
N SER A 55 6.14 -3.36 -22.89
CA SER A 55 6.47 -1.94 -22.75
C SER A 55 5.66 -1.11 -23.74
N VAL A 56 4.93 -0.11 -23.24
CA VAL A 56 4.03 0.76 -24.02
C VAL A 56 4.57 2.18 -24.03
N GLU A 57 4.85 2.74 -25.21
CA GLU A 57 5.35 4.09 -25.34
C GLU A 57 4.28 5.16 -25.04
N ALA A 58 4.70 6.39 -24.74
CA ALA A 58 3.77 7.49 -24.56
C ALA A 58 3.10 7.91 -25.89
N SER A 59 3.76 7.66 -27.03
CA SER A 59 3.20 7.85 -28.37
C SER A 59 2.00 6.95 -28.66
N ASP A 60 1.99 5.74 -28.11
CA ASP A 60 0.99 4.72 -28.44
C ASP A 60 -0.39 5.07 -27.86
N VAL A 61 -0.42 5.92 -26.82
CA VAL A 61 -1.64 6.50 -26.24
C VAL A 61 -1.87 7.96 -26.64
N GLY A 62 -1.15 8.46 -27.65
CA GLY A 62 -1.40 9.76 -28.29
C GLY A 62 -0.55 10.95 -27.83
N LEU A 63 0.56 10.74 -27.10
CA LEU A 63 1.51 11.82 -26.82
C LEU A 63 2.41 12.11 -28.06
N PRO A 64 2.53 13.36 -28.53
CA PRO A 64 3.42 13.71 -29.63
C PRO A 64 4.88 13.30 -29.37
N SER A 65 5.55 12.73 -30.38
CA SER A 65 6.91 12.19 -30.25
C SER A 65 7.99 13.24 -29.95
N ASP A 66 7.74 14.49 -30.32
CA ASP A 66 8.56 15.64 -29.93
C ASP A 66 8.39 15.98 -28.44
N LEU A 67 7.17 15.94 -27.89
CA LEU A 67 6.95 16.02 -26.44
C LEU A 67 7.59 14.83 -25.72
N CYS A 68 7.45 13.60 -26.22
CA CYS A 68 8.14 12.43 -25.65
C CYS A 68 9.66 12.67 -25.54
N ARG A 69 10.30 13.18 -26.60
CA ARG A 69 11.74 13.51 -26.61
C ARG A 69 12.11 14.61 -25.60
N ILE A 70 11.32 15.68 -25.51
CA ILE A 70 11.62 16.83 -24.63
C ILE A 70 11.53 16.44 -23.15
N LEU A 71 10.57 15.57 -22.81
CA LEU A 71 10.18 15.32 -21.43
C LEU A 71 10.87 14.09 -20.81
N SER A 72 11.16 13.05 -21.59
CA SER A 72 11.66 11.77 -21.06
C SER A 72 13.12 11.79 -20.59
N ASN A 73 13.96 12.67 -21.15
CA ASN A 73 15.37 12.78 -20.78
C ASN A 73 15.60 13.91 -19.76
N GLN A 74 15.87 13.56 -18.50
CA GLN A 74 16.02 14.53 -17.41
C GLN A 74 17.06 15.63 -17.69
N PRO A 75 18.33 15.33 -18.11
CA PRO A 75 19.28 16.35 -18.54
C PRO A 75 18.78 17.33 -19.63
N ASP A 76 18.05 16.85 -20.64
CA ASP A 76 17.49 17.73 -21.69
C ASP A 76 16.32 18.58 -21.15
N LEU A 77 15.49 18.02 -20.27
CA LEU A 77 14.41 18.72 -19.59
C LEU A 77 14.94 19.81 -18.66
N GLU A 78 15.95 19.51 -17.83
CA GLU A 78 16.65 20.49 -16.99
C GLU A 78 17.30 21.60 -17.84
N SER A 79 17.99 21.24 -18.92
CA SER A 79 18.55 22.19 -19.90
C SER A 79 17.48 23.14 -20.46
N THR A 80 16.32 22.59 -20.84
CA THR A 80 15.18 23.35 -21.37
C THR A 80 14.57 24.28 -20.32
N ILE A 81 14.36 23.81 -19.09
CA ILE A 81 13.86 24.63 -17.97
C ILE A 81 14.82 25.78 -17.65
N ASN A 82 16.12 25.47 -17.53
CA ASN A 82 17.15 26.45 -17.21
C ASN A 82 17.33 27.52 -18.31
N SER A 83 16.90 27.25 -19.55
CA SER A 83 16.88 28.23 -20.64
C SER A 83 15.78 29.30 -20.52
N MET A 84 14.81 29.10 -19.62
CA MET A 84 13.66 29.99 -19.40
C MET A 84 13.54 30.50 -17.93
N PRO A 85 14.58 31.15 -17.38
CA PRO A 85 14.64 31.52 -15.95
C PRO A 85 13.63 32.58 -15.50
N HIS A 86 12.95 33.25 -16.43
CA HIS A 86 11.85 34.20 -16.15
C HIS A 86 10.46 33.56 -16.24
N THR A 87 10.38 32.30 -16.66
CA THR A 87 9.13 31.51 -16.78
C THR A 87 9.07 30.42 -15.72
N TYR A 88 10.21 29.79 -15.45
CA TYR A 88 10.35 28.66 -14.53
C TYR A 88 11.14 29.06 -13.28
N ILE A 89 10.55 28.80 -12.11
CA ILE A 89 11.18 29.01 -10.80
C ILE A 89 11.60 27.63 -10.28
N LYS A 90 12.91 27.38 -10.18
CA LYS A 90 13.42 26.14 -9.56
C LYS A 90 13.24 26.23 -8.04
N VAL A 91 12.45 25.32 -7.48
CA VAL A 91 12.17 25.25 -6.03
C VAL A 91 13.12 24.27 -5.33
N SER A 92 13.44 23.17 -5.99
CA SER A 92 14.48 22.20 -5.60
C SER A 92 15.01 21.48 -6.85
N ASP A 93 15.92 20.52 -6.67
CA ASP A 93 16.37 19.66 -7.78
C ASP A 93 15.27 18.74 -8.33
N GLN A 94 14.16 18.56 -7.59
CA GLN A 94 13.04 17.70 -8.00
C GLN A 94 11.74 18.47 -8.30
N LEU A 95 11.67 19.77 -7.99
CA LEU A 95 10.45 20.59 -8.09
C LEU A 95 10.71 21.93 -8.76
N PHE A 96 9.82 22.31 -9.68
CA PHE A 96 9.77 23.65 -10.26
C PHE A 96 8.35 24.22 -10.26
N GLU A 97 8.23 25.53 -10.35
CA GLU A 97 6.98 26.25 -10.54
C GLU A 97 7.02 27.01 -11.88
N VAL A 98 5.86 27.27 -12.47
CA VAL A 98 5.70 28.15 -13.63
C VAL A 98 4.98 29.41 -13.17
N ASP A 99 5.45 30.58 -13.62
CA ASP A 99 4.77 31.84 -13.33
C ASP A 99 3.31 31.80 -13.81
N GLY A 100 2.39 32.13 -12.90
CA GLY A 100 0.95 32.00 -13.15
C GLY A 100 0.46 32.90 -14.29
N ALA A 101 0.98 34.13 -14.41
CA ALA A 101 0.60 35.05 -15.47
C ALA A 101 1.18 34.61 -16.82
N VAL A 102 2.41 34.08 -16.85
CA VAL A 102 3.00 33.49 -18.06
C VAL A 102 2.22 32.23 -18.49
N ALA A 103 1.78 31.39 -17.56
CA ALA A 103 0.93 30.24 -17.83
C ALA A 103 -0.46 30.64 -18.35
N ASP A 104 -1.10 31.67 -17.77
CA ASP A 104 -2.37 32.22 -18.28
C ASP A 104 -2.23 32.74 -19.71
N LEU A 105 -1.19 33.53 -19.97
CA LEU A 105 -0.90 34.05 -21.31
C LEU A 105 -0.58 32.94 -22.31
N ALA A 106 0.09 31.86 -21.88
CA ALA A 106 0.33 30.68 -22.73
C ALA A 106 -0.99 29.98 -23.09
N ARG A 107 -1.87 29.70 -22.11
CA ARG A 107 -3.20 29.09 -22.34
C ARG A 107 -4.06 29.92 -23.30
N GLN A 108 -4.13 31.24 -23.08
CA GLN A 108 -5.00 32.16 -23.84
C GLN A 108 -4.60 32.35 -25.31
N ARG A 109 -3.36 32.00 -25.69
CA ARG A 109 -2.89 32.07 -27.10
C ARG A 109 -3.47 30.97 -27.99
N HIS A 110 -3.93 29.85 -27.41
CA HIS A 110 -4.44 28.70 -28.18
C HIS A 110 -5.93 28.86 -28.48
N VAL A 111 -6.34 28.50 -29.70
CA VAL A 111 -7.77 28.34 -30.06
C VAL A 111 -8.39 27.15 -29.32
N PRO A 112 -9.73 27.07 -29.15
CA PRO A 112 -10.37 26.04 -28.33
C PRO A 112 -9.97 24.59 -28.67
N ASP A 113 -9.82 24.27 -29.95
CA ASP A 113 -9.42 22.92 -30.40
C ASP A 113 -7.97 22.58 -29.99
N ASP A 114 -7.06 23.54 -30.06
CA ASP A 114 -5.68 23.35 -29.61
C ASP A 114 -5.60 23.31 -28.07
N GLN A 115 -6.40 24.11 -27.36
CA GLN A 115 -6.54 23.97 -25.89
C GLN A 115 -7.02 22.56 -25.51
N ALA A 116 -7.95 21.98 -26.26
CA ALA A 116 -8.42 20.61 -26.02
C ALA A 116 -7.30 19.57 -26.22
N ARG A 117 -6.44 19.74 -27.23
CA ARG A 117 -5.26 18.87 -27.45
C ARG A 117 -4.26 18.98 -26.29
N TRP A 118 -3.90 20.20 -25.88
CA TRP A 118 -2.96 20.40 -24.77
C TRP A 118 -3.51 19.87 -23.43
N LYS A 119 -4.82 20.00 -23.16
CA LYS A 119 -5.47 19.36 -22.01
C LYS A 119 -5.31 17.84 -22.05
N ASN A 120 -5.54 17.21 -23.20
CA ASN A 120 -5.38 15.76 -23.34
C ASN A 120 -3.92 15.31 -23.15
N TRP A 121 -2.94 16.05 -23.69
CA TRP A 121 -1.52 15.73 -23.49
C TRP A 121 -1.08 15.93 -22.04
N ALA A 122 -1.56 16.98 -21.36
CA ALA A 122 -1.34 17.18 -19.93
C ALA A 122 -1.98 16.04 -19.10
N LEU A 123 -3.18 15.60 -19.46
CA LEU A 123 -3.83 14.43 -18.84
C LEU A 123 -3.01 13.15 -19.07
N ILE A 124 -2.54 12.90 -20.29
CA ILE A 124 -1.70 11.73 -20.61
C ILE A 124 -0.43 11.73 -19.76
N VAL A 125 0.33 12.82 -19.74
CA VAL A 125 1.58 12.91 -18.97
C VAL A 125 1.32 12.74 -17.46
N THR A 126 0.30 13.41 -16.91
CA THR A 126 -0.01 13.31 -15.48
C THR A 126 -0.45 11.90 -15.07
N TYR A 127 -1.39 11.27 -15.77
CA TYR A 127 -1.80 9.92 -15.40
C TYR A 127 -0.67 8.93 -15.65
N ARG A 128 0.08 9.04 -16.76
CA ARG A 128 1.11 8.06 -17.12
C ARG A 128 2.22 7.94 -16.08
N SER A 129 2.56 9.03 -15.39
CA SER A 129 3.64 9.07 -14.40
C SER A 129 3.40 8.19 -13.17
N ILE A 130 2.15 7.83 -12.85
CA ILE A 130 1.81 6.98 -11.71
C ILE A 130 2.33 5.55 -11.97
N PRO A 131 3.28 5.04 -11.16
CA PRO A 131 3.79 3.67 -11.32
C PRO A 131 2.68 2.64 -11.07
N TRP A 132 2.70 1.50 -11.75
CA TRP A 132 1.81 0.38 -11.47
C TRP A 132 2.45 -0.64 -10.53
N LYS A 133 1.67 -1.16 -9.58
CA LYS A 133 2.16 -2.15 -8.63
C LYS A 133 2.56 -3.45 -9.34
N TYR A 134 3.64 -4.07 -8.89
CA TYR A 134 4.25 -5.29 -9.43
C TYR A 134 4.90 -5.15 -10.82
N LEU A 135 4.84 -3.99 -11.44
CA LEU A 135 5.53 -3.71 -12.70
C LEU A 135 6.66 -2.72 -12.43
N GLU A 136 6.31 -1.52 -11.96
CA GLU A 136 7.27 -0.42 -11.88
C GLU A 136 7.76 -0.18 -10.44
N PRO A 137 9.07 -0.01 -10.22
CA PRO A 137 9.60 0.45 -8.93
C PRO A 137 9.18 1.90 -8.65
N VAL A 138 9.04 2.23 -7.37
CA VAL A 138 8.69 3.59 -6.93
C VAL A 138 9.96 4.33 -6.51
N SER A 139 10.37 5.34 -7.30
CA SER A 139 11.58 6.13 -7.08
C SER A 139 11.34 7.41 -6.27
N ASP A 140 10.21 8.07 -6.51
CA ASP A 140 9.86 9.40 -6.01
C ASP A 140 8.41 9.41 -5.50
N ASP A 141 8.01 10.48 -4.80
CA ASP A 141 6.65 10.63 -4.26
C ASP A 141 5.59 10.76 -5.38
N PRO A 142 4.74 9.74 -5.62
CA PRO A 142 3.74 9.78 -6.67
C PRO A 142 2.49 10.59 -6.25
N THR A 143 2.33 10.90 -4.95
CA THR A 143 1.21 11.70 -4.45
C THR A 143 1.37 13.17 -4.81
N LEU A 144 2.60 13.64 -5.08
CA LEU A 144 2.87 14.96 -5.65
C LEU A 144 2.22 15.17 -7.04
N VAL A 145 1.89 14.09 -7.75
CA VAL A 145 1.20 14.17 -9.05
C VAL A 145 -0.31 14.38 -8.89
N PHE A 146 -0.91 13.99 -7.77
CA PHE A 146 -2.37 14.00 -7.60
C PHE A 146 -3.04 15.38 -7.82
N PRO A 147 -2.46 16.52 -7.40
CA PRO A 147 -3.01 17.83 -7.73
C PRO A 147 -3.11 18.08 -9.24
N HIS A 148 -2.06 17.70 -10.00
CA HIS A 148 -2.03 17.87 -11.44
C HIS A 148 -3.01 16.92 -12.15
N LEU A 149 -3.00 15.63 -11.80
CA LEU A 149 -3.93 14.64 -12.35
C LEU A 149 -5.39 15.01 -12.06
N LYS A 150 -5.69 15.49 -10.84
CA LYS A 150 -7.02 16.02 -10.49
C LYS A 150 -7.42 17.17 -11.42
N HIS A 151 -6.55 18.17 -11.55
CA HIS A 151 -6.80 19.35 -12.37
C HIS A 151 -7.05 18.99 -13.85
N THR A 152 -6.26 18.10 -14.44
CA THR A 152 -6.44 17.67 -15.82
C THR A 152 -7.73 16.85 -16.03
N LEU A 153 -8.15 16.05 -15.04
CA LEU A 153 -9.44 15.33 -15.08
C LEU A 153 -10.64 16.28 -14.97
N GLU A 154 -10.53 17.32 -14.14
CA GLU A 154 -11.57 18.34 -13.97
C GLU A 154 -11.67 19.27 -15.19
N ALA A 155 -10.54 19.53 -15.89
CA ALA A 155 -10.50 20.25 -17.16
C ALA A 155 -11.18 19.50 -18.33
N CYS A 156 -11.41 18.19 -18.18
CA CYS A 156 -12.15 17.30 -19.08
C CYS A 156 -13.56 17.02 -18.53
N ALA A 157 -14.34 18.09 -18.24
CA ALA A 157 -15.68 17.97 -17.67
C ALA A 157 -16.66 17.21 -18.59
N ASP A 158 -16.66 17.55 -19.88
CA ASP A 158 -17.54 16.99 -20.93
C ASP A 158 -17.13 15.58 -21.40
N GLY A 159 -16.24 14.91 -20.66
CA GLY A 159 -15.70 13.59 -20.98
C GLY A 159 -14.36 13.64 -21.72
N PHE A 160 -14.06 12.56 -22.43
CA PHE A 160 -12.72 12.30 -23.01
C PHE A 160 -12.78 12.07 -24.53
N PRO A 161 -13.31 13.03 -25.34
CA PRO A 161 -13.54 12.83 -26.77
C PRO A 161 -12.24 12.72 -27.59
N GLY A 162 -11.13 13.29 -27.11
CA GLY A 162 -9.82 13.23 -27.76
C GLY A 162 -8.91 12.08 -27.30
N LEU A 163 -9.40 11.16 -26.47
CA LEU A 163 -8.68 9.93 -26.10
C LEU A 163 -9.25 8.73 -26.86
N SER A 164 -8.37 7.86 -27.35
CA SER A 164 -8.77 6.55 -27.89
C SER A 164 -9.34 5.64 -26.79
N ASN A 165 -9.94 4.51 -27.16
CA ASN A 165 -10.47 3.58 -26.16
C ASN A 165 -9.35 2.92 -25.35
N GLU A 166 -8.20 2.68 -25.97
CA GLU A 166 -6.98 2.16 -25.35
C GLU A 166 -6.47 3.17 -24.31
N ALA A 167 -6.36 4.45 -24.67
CA ALA A 167 -5.97 5.52 -23.75
C ALA A 167 -6.97 5.72 -22.60
N LYS A 168 -8.27 5.51 -22.83
CA LYS A 168 -9.29 5.51 -21.75
C LYS A 168 -9.13 4.29 -20.82
N ILE A 169 -8.89 3.10 -21.35
CA ILE A 169 -8.60 1.90 -20.54
C ILE A 169 -7.34 2.15 -19.70
N ASP A 170 -6.27 2.66 -20.31
CA ASP A 170 -4.99 2.94 -19.66
C ASP A 170 -5.11 3.98 -18.54
N LEU A 171 -5.87 5.06 -18.78
CA LEU A 171 -6.24 6.05 -17.77
C LEU A 171 -7.08 5.44 -16.64
N GLY A 172 -8.14 4.70 -16.96
CA GLY A 172 -9.04 4.07 -15.99
C GLY A 172 -8.31 3.10 -15.07
N LEU A 173 -7.45 2.25 -15.63
CA LEU A 173 -6.60 1.33 -14.88
C LEU A 173 -5.60 2.06 -14.00
N THR A 174 -4.98 3.13 -14.51
CA THR A 174 -4.01 3.93 -13.73
C THR A 174 -4.67 4.70 -12.58
N LEU A 175 -5.91 5.16 -12.76
CA LEU A 175 -6.71 5.72 -11.67
C LEU A 175 -6.94 4.68 -10.57
N ILE A 176 -7.27 3.44 -10.93
CA ILE A 176 -7.39 2.35 -9.96
C ILE A 176 -6.05 2.03 -9.29
N GLU A 177 -4.93 1.99 -10.02
CA GLU A 177 -3.59 1.83 -9.43
C GLU A 177 -3.24 2.94 -8.43
N SER A 178 -3.66 4.18 -8.70
CA SER A 178 -3.46 5.31 -7.77
C SER A 178 -4.24 5.16 -6.46
N THR A 179 -5.25 4.29 -6.38
CA THR A 179 -6.02 4.06 -5.14
C THR A 179 -5.20 3.38 -4.05
N ARG A 180 -4.00 2.84 -4.33
CA ARG A 180 -3.18 2.22 -3.27
C ARG A 180 -2.57 3.24 -2.30
N PHE A 181 -2.33 4.46 -2.76
CA PHE A 181 -1.71 5.53 -1.98
C PHE A 181 -2.62 6.09 -0.84
N PRO A 182 -2.04 6.78 0.16
CA PRO A 182 -2.74 7.07 1.43
C PRO A 182 -3.56 8.37 1.42
N ASP A 183 -4.74 8.34 0.81
CA ASP A 183 -5.85 9.27 1.11
C ASP A 183 -7.22 8.66 0.74
N MET A 184 -8.21 8.79 1.63
CA MET A 184 -9.58 8.32 1.40
C MET A 184 -10.38 9.23 0.46
N ALA A 185 -10.11 10.55 0.46
CA ALA A 185 -10.75 11.46 -0.49
C ALA A 185 -10.26 11.16 -1.92
N TRP A 186 -8.95 11.00 -2.11
CA TRP A 186 -8.33 10.56 -3.36
C TRP A 186 -8.87 9.20 -3.83
N LYS A 187 -8.90 8.16 -2.99
CA LYS A 187 -9.41 6.83 -3.36
C LYS A 187 -10.83 6.90 -3.96
N LYS A 188 -11.75 7.65 -3.31
CA LYS A 188 -13.12 7.86 -3.81
C LYS A 188 -13.15 8.65 -5.12
N PHE A 189 -12.36 9.72 -5.21
CA PHE A 189 -12.26 10.52 -6.43
C PHE A 189 -11.76 9.67 -7.60
N ALA A 190 -10.65 8.96 -7.44
CA ALA A 190 -10.05 8.13 -8.49
C ALA A 190 -10.98 7.02 -8.99
N ILE A 191 -11.72 6.34 -8.10
CA ILE A 191 -12.73 5.34 -8.47
C ILE A 191 -13.87 5.97 -9.28
N ASN A 192 -14.41 7.11 -8.83
CA ASN A 192 -15.48 7.80 -9.55
C ASN A 192 -15.01 8.30 -10.93
N GLN A 193 -13.75 8.73 -11.04
CA GLN A 193 -13.15 9.10 -12.32
C GLN A 193 -12.94 7.88 -13.23
N ALA A 194 -12.45 6.75 -12.71
CA ALA A 194 -12.31 5.51 -13.48
C ALA A 194 -13.66 5.04 -14.04
N LYS A 195 -14.74 5.12 -13.24
CA LYS A 195 -16.12 4.86 -13.70
C LYS A 195 -16.60 5.82 -14.78
N ARG A 196 -16.24 7.12 -14.69
CA ARG A 196 -16.57 8.12 -15.72
C ARG A 196 -15.81 7.84 -17.03
N VAL A 197 -14.56 7.42 -16.93
CA VAL A 197 -13.71 7.05 -18.08
C VAL A 197 -14.19 5.77 -18.77
N SER A 198 -14.73 4.79 -18.01
CA SER A 198 -15.21 3.52 -18.57
C SER A 198 -16.58 3.60 -19.27
N VAL A 199 -17.27 4.75 -19.28
CA VAL A 199 -18.55 4.89 -19.98
C VAL A 199 -18.33 4.77 -21.49
N GLY A 200 -19.00 3.81 -22.12
CA GLY A 200 -18.85 3.53 -23.56
C GLY A 200 -17.56 2.82 -23.94
N VAL A 201 -16.86 2.21 -22.97
CA VAL A 201 -15.63 1.45 -23.18
C VAL A 201 -15.84 -0.01 -22.76
N GLU A 202 -15.83 -0.93 -23.71
CA GLU A 202 -16.00 -2.36 -23.45
C GLU A 202 -14.68 -2.96 -22.95
N SER A 203 -14.53 -3.05 -21.63
CA SER A 203 -13.37 -3.70 -21.00
C SER A 203 -13.80 -4.44 -19.72
N PRO A 204 -13.96 -5.78 -19.78
CA PRO A 204 -14.21 -6.61 -18.60
C PRO A 204 -13.10 -6.46 -17.55
N TYR A 205 -11.84 -6.38 -18.00
CA TYR A 205 -10.68 -6.17 -17.14
C TYR A 205 -10.78 -4.86 -16.33
N LEU A 206 -11.04 -3.72 -16.99
CA LEU A 206 -11.21 -2.44 -16.27
C LEU A 206 -12.40 -2.50 -15.30
N THR A 207 -13.50 -3.10 -15.71
CA THR A 207 -14.72 -3.23 -14.89
C THR A 207 -14.42 -4.03 -13.60
N SER A 208 -13.71 -5.16 -13.72
CA SER A 208 -13.27 -5.96 -12.58
C SER A 208 -12.28 -5.21 -11.68
N ARG A 209 -11.31 -4.49 -12.26
CA ARG A 209 -10.36 -3.67 -11.50
C ARG A 209 -11.05 -2.57 -10.69
N ILE A 210 -12.09 -1.92 -11.24
CA ILE A 210 -12.93 -0.95 -10.52
C ILE A 210 -13.63 -1.64 -9.33
N ALA A 211 -14.30 -2.78 -9.55
CA ALA A 211 -15.02 -3.50 -8.50
C ALA A 211 -14.12 -3.95 -7.34
N LEU A 212 -12.89 -4.42 -7.64
CA LEU A 212 -11.88 -4.77 -6.64
C LEU A 212 -11.46 -3.57 -5.77
N ALA A 213 -11.30 -2.39 -6.38
CA ALA A 213 -10.97 -1.16 -5.66
C ALA A 213 -12.13 -0.66 -4.79
N GLU A 214 -13.37 -0.75 -5.29
CA GLU A 214 -14.56 -0.43 -4.50
C GLU A 214 -14.75 -1.39 -3.33
N CYS A 215 -14.47 -2.68 -3.50
CA CYS A 215 -14.47 -3.65 -2.42
C CYS A 215 -13.50 -3.23 -1.29
N LEU A 216 -12.27 -2.85 -1.66
CA LEU A 216 -11.24 -2.39 -0.72
C LEU A 216 -11.69 -1.10 0.01
N VAL A 217 -12.23 -0.11 -0.70
CA VAL A 217 -12.72 1.14 -0.10
C VAL A 217 -13.87 0.86 0.86
N ASN A 218 -14.87 0.07 0.44
CA ASN A 218 -16.00 -0.30 1.30
C ASN A 218 -15.55 -1.07 2.56
N ARG A 219 -14.53 -1.93 2.49
CA ARG A 219 -13.96 -2.61 3.67
C ARG A 219 -13.29 -1.61 4.63
N ILE A 220 -12.50 -0.65 4.12
CA ILE A 220 -11.85 0.39 4.95
C ILE A 220 -12.89 1.26 5.66
N GLU A 221 -14.04 1.52 5.02
CA GLU A 221 -15.17 2.25 5.61
C GLU A 221 -16.07 1.39 6.53
N GLY A 222 -15.74 0.12 6.76
CA GLY A 222 -16.55 -0.82 7.56
C GLY A 222 -17.85 -1.28 6.90
N SER A 223 -18.09 -0.93 5.63
CA SER A 223 -19.27 -1.30 4.85
C SER A 223 -19.16 -2.72 4.27
N MET A 224 -19.03 -3.73 5.14
CA MET A 224 -18.75 -5.12 4.75
C MET A 224 -19.77 -5.72 3.77
N LEU A 225 -21.06 -5.42 3.91
CA LEU A 225 -22.09 -5.87 2.97
C LEU A 225 -21.88 -5.33 1.54
N ARG A 226 -21.50 -4.04 1.41
CA ARG A 226 -21.17 -3.43 0.12
C ARG A 226 -19.87 -4.00 -0.45
N SER A 227 -18.88 -4.22 0.42
CA SER A 227 -17.62 -4.86 0.06
C SER A 227 -17.84 -6.26 -0.54
N ALA A 228 -18.70 -7.08 0.09
CA ALA A 228 -19.08 -8.40 -0.42
C ALA A 228 -19.89 -8.33 -1.73
N ALA A 229 -20.84 -7.40 -1.85
CA ALA A 229 -21.67 -7.24 -3.04
C ALA A 229 -20.84 -6.94 -4.31
N ASN A 230 -19.76 -6.17 -4.18
CA ASN A 230 -18.83 -5.88 -5.28
C ASN A 230 -18.05 -7.11 -5.78
N LEU A 231 -18.06 -8.21 -5.00
CA LEU A 231 -17.40 -9.48 -5.33
C LEU A 231 -18.40 -10.57 -5.73
N ALA A 232 -19.66 -10.22 -6.00
CA ALA A 232 -20.67 -11.16 -6.50
C ALA A 232 -20.23 -11.75 -7.86
N PRO A 233 -20.51 -13.04 -8.14
CA PRO A 233 -20.13 -13.64 -9.42
C PRO A 233 -20.88 -12.98 -10.58
N THR A 234 -20.15 -12.34 -11.48
CA THR A 234 -20.66 -12.01 -12.82
C THR A 234 -20.51 -13.24 -13.70
N SER A 235 -21.62 -13.84 -14.10
CA SER A 235 -21.62 -14.99 -15.01
C SER A 235 -21.09 -14.59 -16.40
N SER A 236 -20.03 -15.26 -16.86
CA SER A 236 -19.60 -15.26 -18.25
C SER A 236 -19.19 -16.68 -18.66
N GLU A 237 -19.63 -17.10 -19.84
CA GLU A 237 -19.46 -18.46 -20.35
C GLU A 237 -18.04 -18.78 -20.82
N GLU A 238 -17.83 -20.07 -21.09
CA GLU A 238 -16.57 -20.69 -21.51
C GLU A 238 -15.93 -19.96 -22.71
N THR A 239 -14.78 -19.35 -22.45
CA THR A 239 -13.86 -18.84 -23.47
C THR A 239 -12.43 -19.25 -23.11
N VAL A 240 -11.53 -19.22 -24.09
CA VAL A 240 -10.09 -19.52 -23.91
C VAL A 240 -9.54 -18.71 -22.72
N PRO A 241 -8.76 -19.29 -21.80
CA PRO A 241 -8.30 -18.57 -20.62
C PRO A 241 -7.43 -17.36 -20.98
N ASP A 242 -7.97 -16.14 -20.78
CA ASP A 242 -7.19 -14.92 -20.61
C ASP A 242 -6.54 -15.01 -19.22
N GLU A 243 -5.24 -15.30 -19.18
CA GLU A 243 -4.48 -15.53 -17.93
C GLU A 243 -4.49 -14.29 -17.02
N ARG A 244 -4.64 -13.09 -17.60
CA ARG A 244 -4.85 -11.85 -16.86
C ARG A 244 -6.24 -11.80 -16.22
N MET A 245 -7.30 -12.27 -16.87
CA MET A 245 -8.64 -12.43 -16.26
C MET A 245 -8.69 -13.56 -15.23
N HIS A 246 -7.92 -14.63 -15.42
CA HIS A 246 -7.74 -15.65 -14.37
C HIS A 246 -7.01 -15.10 -13.14
N SER A 247 -5.97 -14.30 -13.36
CA SER A 247 -5.29 -13.54 -12.30
C SER A 247 -6.24 -12.58 -11.58
N ILE A 248 -7.19 -11.97 -12.29
CA ILE A 248 -8.27 -11.19 -11.67
C ILE A 248 -9.15 -12.05 -10.77
N ALA A 249 -9.52 -13.27 -11.17
CA ALA A 249 -10.27 -14.18 -10.29
C ALA A 249 -9.51 -14.49 -8.99
N GLY A 250 -8.18 -14.65 -9.07
CA GLY A 250 -7.32 -14.76 -7.88
C GLY A 250 -7.27 -13.48 -7.04
N GLN A 251 -7.29 -12.29 -7.65
CA GLN A 251 -7.45 -11.03 -6.91
C GLN A 251 -8.82 -10.92 -6.23
N TYR A 252 -9.91 -11.43 -6.83
CA TYR A 252 -11.21 -11.56 -6.17
C TYR A 252 -11.15 -12.49 -4.97
N ALA A 253 -10.48 -13.66 -5.09
CA ALA A 253 -10.26 -14.58 -3.97
C ALA A 253 -9.52 -13.88 -2.81
N ILE A 254 -8.45 -13.14 -3.11
CA ILE A 254 -7.72 -12.32 -2.12
C ILE A 254 -8.63 -11.28 -1.44
N GLN A 255 -9.50 -10.57 -2.18
CA GLN A 255 -10.43 -9.61 -1.56
C GLN A 255 -11.50 -10.29 -0.69
N ARG A 256 -12.01 -11.46 -1.10
CA ARG A 256 -12.95 -12.27 -0.29
C ARG A 256 -12.27 -12.74 1.00
N ALA A 257 -11.03 -13.25 0.91
CA ALA A 257 -10.26 -13.69 2.08
C ALA A 257 -10.04 -12.55 3.08
N LEU A 258 -9.62 -11.38 2.60
CA LEU A 258 -9.46 -10.19 3.44
C LEU A 258 -10.79 -9.71 4.06
N ASN A 259 -11.94 -9.98 3.42
CA ASN A 259 -13.25 -9.73 4.02
C ASN A 259 -13.58 -10.74 5.13
N PHE A 260 -13.25 -12.02 4.96
CA PHE A 260 -13.43 -13.04 5.99
C PHE A 260 -12.50 -12.84 7.20
N MET A 261 -11.23 -12.49 6.99
CA MET A 261 -10.30 -12.16 8.08
C MET A 261 -10.76 -10.94 8.90
N GLN A 262 -11.43 -9.97 8.26
CA GLN A 262 -11.98 -8.78 8.93
C GLN A 262 -13.14 -9.11 9.90
N VAL A 263 -13.71 -10.32 9.81
CA VAL A 263 -14.73 -10.86 10.72
C VAL A 263 -14.26 -12.14 11.42
N GLU A 264 -12.94 -12.34 11.51
CA GLU A 264 -12.27 -13.46 12.22
C GLU A 264 -12.59 -14.87 11.68
N ALA A 265 -13.15 -14.99 10.46
CA ALA A 265 -13.48 -16.26 9.80
C ALA A 265 -12.28 -16.80 8.98
N LEU A 266 -11.22 -17.22 9.67
CA LEU A 266 -9.96 -17.64 9.06
C LEU A 266 -10.09 -18.86 8.13
N LYS A 267 -10.91 -19.88 8.47
CA LYS A 267 -11.11 -21.05 7.61
C LYS A 267 -11.70 -20.66 6.26
N SER A 268 -12.75 -19.85 6.25
CA SER A 268 -13.34 -19.35 4.99
C SER A 268 -12.40 -18.44 4.20
N ALA A 269 -11.46 -17.76 4.88
CA ALA A 269 -10.39 -17.01 4.22
C ALA A 269 -9.35 -17.93 3.56
N GLU A 270 -9.00 -19.05 4.20
CA GLU A 270 -8.09 -20.06 3.66
C GLU A 270 -8.75 -20.85 2.51
N GLU A 271 -9.98 -21.32 2.69
CA GLU A 271 -10.78 -22.04 1.68
C GLU A 271 -10.91 -21.26 0.36
N VAL A 272 -11.24 -19.98 0.42
CA VAL A 272 -11.40 -19.16 -0.81
C VAL A 272 -10.06 -18.88 -1.51
N LEU A 273 -8.93 -18.92 -0.78
CA LEU A 273 -7.59 -18.74 -1.35
C LEU A 273 -7.06 -20.03 -1.97
N GLU A 274 -7.22 -21.17 -1.31
CA GLU A 274 -6.78 -22.47 -1.84
C GLU A 274 -7.68 -22.99 -2.96
N ALA A 275 -8.91 -22.46 -3.10
CA ALA A 275 -9.79 -22.71 -4.25
C ALA A 275 -9.32 -22.06 -5.57
N TRP A 276 -8.33 -21.16 -5.53
CA TRP A 276 -7.68 -20.60 -6.73
C TRP A 276 -6.24 -21.10 -6.82
N SER A 277 -5.84 -21.53 -8.01
CA SER A 277 -4.47 -21.88 -8.38
C SER A 277 -4.14 -21.30 -9.76
N PRO A 278 -2.86 -21.17 -10.13
CA PRO A 278 -2.47 -20.90 -11.51
C PRO A 278 -3.04 -21.92 -12.51
N LEU A 279 -3.15 -21.51 -13.77
CA LEU A 279 -3.66 -22.36 -14.87
C LEU A 279 -2.67 -23.45 -15.30
N THR A 280 -1.37 -23.22 -15.11
CA THR A 280 -0.30 -24.11 -15.60
C THR A 280 0.78 -24.32 -14.53
N GLU A 281 1.67 -25.30 -14.75
CA GLU A 281 2.83 -25.57 -13.90
C GLU A 281 3.88 -24.43 -13.92
N THR A 282 3.81 -23.54 -14.91
CA THR A 282 4.70 -22.37 -15.08
C THR A 282 3.84 -21.09 -15.11
N PRO A 283 3.43 -20.56 -13.94
CA PRO A 283 2.49 -19.44 -13.86
C PRO A 283 3.03 -18.19 -14.55
N SER A 284 2.14 -17.44 -15.21
CA SER A 284 2.47 -16.13 -15.77
C SER A 284 2.94 -15.15 -14.67
N PRO A 285 3.74 -14.12 -14.99
CA PRO A 285 4.19 -13.14 -13.99
C PRO A 285 3.03 -12.47 -13.22
N MET A 286 1.87 -12.27 -13.85
CA MET A 286 0.67 -11.79 -13.17
C MET A 286 0.11 -12.81 -12.18
N GLU A 287 0.03 -14.10 -12.52
CA GLU A 287 -0.38 -15.17 -11.59
C GLU A 287 0.63 -15.35 -10.46
N GLN A 288 1.93 -15.23 -10.72
CA GLN A 288 2.98 -15.25 -9.69
C GLN A 288 2.77 -14.14 -8.65
N SER A 289 2.38 -12.93 -9.07
CA SER A 289 2.05 -11.82 -8.16
C SER A 289 0.84 -12.15 -7.26
N VAL A 290 -0.11 -12.95 -7.75
CA VAL A 290 -1.28 -13.41 -7.00
C VAL A 290 -0.89 -14.51 -6.01
N GLU A 291 -0.17 -15.55 -6.44
CA GLU A 291 0.35 -16.62 -5.56
C GLU A 291 1.23 -16.05 -4.44
N PHE A 292 2.13 -15.12 -4.76
CA PHE A 292 2.97 -14.42 -3.78
C PHE A 292 2.14 -13.74 -2.70
N ARG A 293 1.10 -12.98 -3.09
CA ARG A 293 0.22 -12.29 -2.13
C ARG A 293 -0.69 -13.25 -1.36
N LYS A 294 -1.17 -14.31 -2.00
CA LYS A 294 -1.92 -15.41 -1.38
C LYS A 294 -1.07 -16.07 -0.28
N ALA A 295 0.20 -16.36 -0.54
CA ALA A 295 1.11 -16.96 0.44
C ALA A 295 1.31 -16.08 1.69
N ILE A 296 1.42 -14.75 1.54
CA ILE A 296 1.48 -13.80 2.67
C ILE A 296 0.22 -13.90 3.55
N ILE A 297 -0.96 -13.91 2.93
CA ILE A 297 -2.25 -13.94 3.64
C ILE A 297 -2.45 -15.29 4.35
N LEU A 298 -2.13 -16.40 3.69
CA LEU A 298 -2.20 -17.74 4.29
C LEU A 298 -1.20 -17.90 5.44
N GLY A 299 0.02 -17.34 5.30
CA GLY A 299 1.01 -17.27 6.37
C GLY A 299 0.49 -16.50 7.60
N ARG A 300 -0.10 -15.32 7.40
CA ARG A 300 -0.77 -14.56 8.47
C ARG A 300 -1.89 -15.36 9.15
N SER A 301 -2.74 -16.03 8.37
CA SER A 301 -3.85 -16.83 8.88
C SER A 301 -3.36 -17.97 9.79
N LEU A 302 -2.36 -18.74 9.32
CA LEU A 302 -1.69 -19.78 10.11
C LEU A 302 -1.14 -19.23 11.44
N ARG A 303 -0.46 -18.07 11.40
CA ARG A 303 0.08 -17.41 12.61
C ARG A 303 -1.04 -17.08 13.60
N GLN A 304 -2.13 -16.48 13.10
CA GLN A 304 -3.29 -16.09 13.91
C GLN A 304 -4.02 -17.30 14.54
N ARG A 305 -3.97 -18.49 13.92
CA ARG A 305 -4.48 -19.76 14.50
C ARG A 305 -3.53 -20.40 15.53
N GLY A 306 -2.30 -19.90 15.67
CA GLY A 306 -1.25 -20.48 16.52
C GLY A 306 -0.29 -21.44 15.82
N GLU A 307 -0.39 -21.60 14.51
CA GLU A 307 0.50 -22.44 13.71
C GLU A 307 1.76 -21.67 13.27
N PHE A 308 2.54 -21.22 14.26
CA PHE A 308 3.69 -20.33 14.05
C PHE A 308 4.77 -20.92 13.13
N PHE A 309 5.09 -22.22 13.28
CA PHE A 309 6.10 -22.88 12.47
C PHE A 309 5.63 -23.16 11.01
N PRO A 310 4.43 -23.72 10.77
CA PRO A 310 3.84 -23.77 9.41
C PRO A 310 3.75 -22.39 8.74
N SER A 311 3.35 -21.36 9.48
CA SER A 311 3.33 -19.98 9.01
C SER A 311 4.72 -19.52 8.54
N ALA A 312 5.74 -19.68 9.39
CA ALA A 312 7.11 -19.29 9.07
C ALA A 312 7.65 -20.02 7.81
N ILE A 313 7.34 -21.30 7.63
CA ILE A 313 7.71 -22.05 6.40
C ILE A 313 7.03 -21.46 5.16
N LYS A 314 5.71 -21.23 5.20
CA LYS A 314 4.95 -20.72 4.04
C LYS A 314 5.40 -19.31 3.65
N LEU A 315 5.73 -18.47 4.63
CA LEU A 315 6.27 -17.13 4.42
C LEU A 315 7.73 -17.14 3.95
N GLU A 316 8.58 -18.03 4.45
CA GLU A 316 9.96 -18.15 3.98
C GLU A 316 10.01 -18.63 2.52
N ALA A 317 9.13 -19.55 2.11
CA ALA A 317 8.98 -19.95 0.71
C ALA A 317 8.61 -18.76 -0.18
N ALA A 318 7.65 -17.92 0.24
CA ALA A 318 7.31 -16.68 -0.46
C ALA A 318 8.48 -15.69 -0.53
N ARG A 319 9.32 -15.61 0.52
CA ARG A 319 10.55 -14.79 0.52
C ARG A 319 11.57 -15.29 -0.49
N HIS A 320 11.78 -16.59 -0.58
CA HIS A 320 12.72 -17.18 -1.55
C HIS A 320 12.30 -16.93 -3.02
N LEU A 321 11.00 -16.83 -3.32
CA LEU A 321 10.54 -16.40 -4.65
C LEU A 321 11.09 -15.00 -5.00
N THR A 322 11.12 -14.07 -4.03
CA THR A 322 11.62 -12.69 -4.24
C THR A 322 13.15 -12.54 -4.21
N GLU A 323 13.87 -13.59 -3.84
CA GLU A 323 15.35 -13.62 -3.90
C GLU A 323 15.88 -14.12 -5.25
N GLN A 324 15.02 -14.75 -6.06
CA GLN A 324 15.31 -15.17 -7.43
C GLN A 324 14.94 -14.05 -8.43
N PRO A 325 15.49 -14.05 -9.65
CA PRO A 325 15.02 -13.15 -10.70
C PRO A 325 13.54 -13.44 -11.02
N THR A 326 12.64 -12.57 -10.55
CA THR A 326 11.22 -12.56 -10.89
C THR A 326 10.96 -11.53 -11.97
N ASP A 327 10.03 -11.84 -12.88
CA ASP A 327 9.60 -10.89 -13.92
C ASP A 327 8.76 -9.73 -13.36
N PHE A 328 8.32 -9.81 -12.09
CA PHE A 328 7.50 -8.79 -11.42
C PHE A 328 8.22 -8.17 -10.20
N VAL A 329 7.76 -7.00 -9.76
CA VAL A 329 8.38 -6.18 -8.68
C VAL A 329 7.61 -6.28 -7.34
N PRO A 330 8.03 -7.12 -6.37
CA PRO A 330 7.29 -7.36 -5.12
C PRO A 330 7.38 -6.24 -4.06
N ASP A 331 8.12 -5.16 -4.31
CA ASP A 331 8.64 -4.22 -3.31
C ASP A 331 7.62 -3.64 -2.31
N GLU A 332 6.41 -3.30 -2.78
CA GLU A 332 5.36 -2.75 -1.93
C GLU A 332 4.87 -3.74 -0.87
N ASP A 333 4.88 -5.05 -1.16
CA ASP A 333 4.40 -6.11 -0.27
C ASP A 333 5.50 -6.76 0.58
N LEU A 334 6.79 -6.54 0.25
CA LEU A 334 7.91 -7.04 1.06
C LEU A 334 7.83 -6.57 2.53
N ARG A 335 7.25 -5.39 2.80
CA ARG A 335 6.95 -4.93 4.16
C ARG A 335 6.09 -5.94 4.92
N ASP A 336 4.98 -6.35 4.33
CA ASP A 336 4.00 -7.24 4.98
C ASP A 336 4.57 -8.65 5.12
N LEU A 337 5.23 -9.16 4.06
CA LEU A 337 5.93 -10.44 4.09
C LEU A 337 6.95 -10.53 5.23
N ILE A 338 7.89 -9.57 5.31
CA ILE A 338 8.98 -9.61 6.29
C ILE A 338 8.45 -9.36 7.71
N SER A 339 7.41 -8.54 7.88
CA SER A 339 6.77 -8.31 9.18
C SER A 339 6.07 -9.58 9.69
N GLU A 340 5.24 -10.24 8.88
CA GLU A 340 4.58 -11.49 9.27
C GLU A 340 5.60 -12.63 9.48
N LEU A 341 6.64 -12.73 8.62
CA LEU A 341 7.68 -13.75 8.77
C LEU A 341 8.46 -13.54 10.06
N ALA A 342 8.82 -12.31 10.40
CA ALA A 342 9.53 -12.01 11.64
C ALA A 342 8.64 -12.26 12.87
N ASP A 343 7.37 -11.90 12.81
CA ASP A 343 6.38 -12.18 13.86
C ASP A 343 6.22 -13.70 14.07
N SER A 344 6.04 -14.49 13.00
CA SER A 344 5.96 -15.97 13.07
C SER A 344 7.26 -16.62 13.55
N LEU A 345 8.43 -16.14 13.09
CA LEU A 345 9.73 -16.60 13.58
C LEU A 345 9.91 -16.30 15.07
N ARG A 346 9.44 -15.14 15.55
CA ARG A 346 9.47 -14.78 16.98
C ARG A 346 8.61 -15.72 17.80
N GLU A 347 7.39 -16.00 17.36
CA GLU A 347 6.43 -16.89 18.03
C GLU A 347 6.86 -18.38 17.96
N ALA A 348 7.67 -18.75 16.96
CA ALA A 348 8.39 -20.02 16.89
C ALA A 348 9.78 -20.00 17.60
N HIS A 349 10.06 -18.97 18.42
CA HIS A 349 11.29 -18.77 19.22
C HIS A 349 12.61 -18.57 18.43
N TYR A 350 12.57 -18.33 17.12
CA TYR A 350 13.72 -18.01 16.25
C TYR A 350 14.05 -16.51 16.20
N SER A 351 14.03 -15.83 17.35
CA SER A 351 14.17 -14.37 17.48
C SER A 351 15.43 -13.77 16.83
N ALA A 352 16.56 -14.47 16.86
CA ALA A 352 17.80 -14.02 16.20
C ALA A 352 17.67 -13.91 14.66
N ARG A 353 16.94 -14.84 14.03
CA ARG A 353 16.67 -14.80 12.58
C ARG A 353 15.72 -13.65 12.25
N ALA A 354 14.66 -13.47 13.07
CA ALA A 354 13.70 -12.38 12.92
C ALA A 354 14.36 -10.99 12.93
N ILE A 355 15.29 -10.73 13.87
CA ILE A 355 16.06 -9.47 13.89
C ILE A 355 16.86 -9.28 12.61
N ASN A 356 17.51 -10.32 12.09
CA ASN A 356 18.36 -10.22 10.91
C ASN A 356 17.55 -9.82 9.66
N ILE A 357 16.45 -10.52 9.37
CA ILE A 357 15.60 -10.21 8.21
C ILE A 357 14.96 -8.81 8.30
N LEU A 358 14.55 -8.39 9.50
CA LEU A 358 13.99 -7.05 9.72
C LEU A 358 15.04 -5.96 9.49
N ARG A 359 16.24 -6.08 10.08
CA ARG A 359 17.31 -5.09 9.89
C ARG A 359 17.79 -5.05 8.43
N GLN A 360 17.79 -6.17 7.71
CA GLN A 360 18.08 -6.20 6.27
C GLN A 360 17.03 -5.44 5.45
N GLU A 361 15.74 -5.70 5.65
CA GLU A 361 14.68 -5.03 4.90
C GLU A 361 14.53 -3.55 5.26
N ILE A 362 14.69 -3.18 6.53
CA ILE A 362 14.74 -1.77 6.96
C ILE A 362 15.89 -1.05 6.26
N LYS A 363 17.10 -1.64 6.25
CA LYS A 363 18.26 -1.07 5.55
C LYS A 363 18.06 -0.99 4.04
N ARG A 364 17.42 -1.98 3.41
CA ARG A 364 17.11 -1.97 1.97
C ARG A 364 16.16 -0.82 1.58
N ARG A 365 15.35 -0.34 2.54
CA ARG A 365 14.44 0.81 2.39
C ARG A 365 15.09 2.16 2.75
N GLU A 366 16.35 2.19 3.19
CA GLU A 366 17.09 3.43 3.40
C GLU A 366 17.43 4.07 2.04
N GLY A 367 16.73 5.16 1.69
CA GLY A 367 16.99 5.95 0.48
C GLY A 367 16.08 5.67 -0.72
N SER A 368 15.13 4.73 -0.63
CA SER A 368 14.06 4.56 -1.63
C SER A 368 12.80 5.32 -1.20
N TYR A 369 12.07 5.92 -2.16
CA TYR A 369 10.69 6.35 -1.89
C TYR A 369 9.79 5.12 -1.84
N MET A 370 9.76 4.48 -0.68
CA MET A 370 8.64 3.64 -0.30
C MET A 370 7.63 4.51 0.44
N PRO A 371 6.31 4.41 0.16
CA PRO A 371 5.30 5.20 0.86
C PRO A 371 5.49 5.12 2.38
N THR A 372 5.56 6.27 3.04
CA THR A 372 5.78 6.36 4.50
C THR A 372 4.75 5.58 5.32
N ALA A 373 3.59 5.29 4.73
CA ALA A 373 2.62 4.32 5.19
C ALA A 373 3.21 2.90 5.32
N GLY A 374 3.76 2.61 6.50
CA GLY A 374 4.15 1.26 6.92
C GLY A 374 5.63 1.06 7.25
N LYS A 375 6.48 2.09 7.22
CA LYS A 375 7.83 1.99 7.84
C LYS A 375 7.71 1.49 9.28
N SER A 376 6.77 2.09 10.02
CA SER A 376 6.46 1.76 11.41
C SER A 376 6.09 0.29 11.64
N LEU A 377 5.60 -0.45 10.64
CA LEU A 377 5.23 -1.86 10.82
C LEU A 377 6.47 -2.75 11.00
N LEU A 378 7.49 -2.59 10.14
CA LEU A 378 8.77 -3.30 10.26
C LEU A 378 9.48 -2.90 11.56
N ASP A 379 9.50 -1.61 11.87
CA ASP A 379 10.07 -1.07 13.11
C ASP A 379 9.39 -1.66 14.35
N LEU A 380 8.05 -1.81 14.36
CA LEU A 380 7.31 -2.39 15.49
C LEU A 380 7.43 -3.91 15.60
N SER A 381 7.54 -4.64 14.47
CA SER A 381 7.96 -6.04 14.51
C SER A 381 9.38 -6.19 15.09
N LEU A 382 10.30 -5.28 14.76
CA LEU A 382 11.64 -5.27 15.36
C LEU A 382 11.60 -4.98 16.86
N ALA A 383 10.84 -3.97 17.29
CA ALA A 383 10.68 -3.63 18.71
C ALA A 383 10.09 -4.79 19.54
N GLU A 384 9.13 -5.54 19.01
CA GLU A 384 8.56 -6.72 19.66
C GLU A 384 9.60 -7.85 19.83
N VAL A 385 10.44 -8.10 18.82
CA VAL A 385 11.52 -9.10 18.91
C VAL A 385 12.64 -8.64 19.85
N LEU A 386 12.96 -7.35 19.87
CA LEU A 386 13.94 -6.76 20.80
C LEU A 386 13.46 -6.84 22.25
N TYR A 387 12.17 -6.57 22.52
CA TYR A 387 11.54 -6.78 23.82
C TYR A 387 11.66 -8.24 24.29
N CYS A 388 11.29 -9.20 23.43
CA CYS A 388 11.46 -10.63 23.69
C CYS A 388 12.92 -11.02 24.01
N ARG A 389 13.89 -10.26 23.49
CA ARG A 389 15.33 -10.44 23.70
C ARG A 389 15.89 -9.71 24.93
N GLY A 390 15.06 -8.97 25.67
CA GLY A 390 15.44 -8.17 26.84
C GLY A 390 16.01 -6.78 26.52
N LEU A 391 16.02 -6.37 25.25
CA LEU A 391 16.59 -5.11 24.76
C LEU A 391 15.56 -3.97 24.86
N ASN A 392 15.08 -3.74 26.08
CA ASN A 392 13.92 -2.90 26.37
C ASN A 392 14.10 -1.43 25.99
N ASP A 393 15.30 -0.86 26.14
CA ASP A 393 15.56 0.55 25.83
C ASP A 393 15.48 0.84 24.32
N GLU A 394 16.01 -0.07 23.48
CA GLU A 394 15.94 0.02 22.02
C GLU A 394 14.48 -0.15 21.55
N ALA A 395 13.75 -1.10 22.12
CA ALA A 395 12.33 -1.29 21.86
C ALA A 395 11.47 -0.08 22.29
N GLU A 396 11.71 0.50 23.48
CA GLU A 396 11.00 1.71 23.95
C GLU A 396 11.31 2.92 23.06
N TYR A 397 12.54 3.05 22.56
CA TYR A 397 12.91 4.10 21.61
C TYR A 397 12.17 3.95 20.28
N ILE A 398 12.19 2.76 19.66
CA ILE A 398 11.54 2.50 18.38
C ILE A 398 10.03 2.74 18.47
N CYS A 399 9.36 2.21 19.50
CA CYS A 399 7.93 2.43 19.68
C CYS A 399 7.59 3.92 19.88
N ARG A 400 8.42 4.69 20.60
CA ARG A 400 8.22 6.14 20.76
C ARG A 400 8.42 6.92 19.47
N CYS A 401 9.35 6.51 18.62
CA CYS A 401 9.53 7.11 17.28
C CYS A 401 8.30 6.84 16.40
N ALA A 402 7.88 5.58 16.30
CA ALA A 402 6.65 5.21 15.58
C ALA A 402 5.40 5.95 16.10
N MET A 403 5.33 6.27 17.39
CA MET A 403 4.25 7.06 17.97
C MET A 403 4.21 8.53 17.54
N GLN A 404 5.30 9.11 17.05
CA GLN A 404 5.34 10.50 16.58
C GLN A 404 4.70 10.66 15.19
N ASP A 405 4.74 9.60 14.37
CA ASP A 405 4.20 9.59 13.00
C ASP A 405 2.67 9.38 12.95
N PHE A 406 1.99 9.23 14.10
CA PHE A 406 0.57 8.88 14.16
C PHE A 406 -0.39 10.07 14.07
N PRO A 407 -1.07 10.19 12.92
CA PRO A 407 -2.53 10.34 12.95
C PRO A 407 -3.28 9.36 12.02
N ARG A 408 -2.59 8.38 11.40
CA ARG A 408 -3.15 7.60 10.26
C ARG A 408 -3.25 6.08 10.41
N LEU A 409 -2.59 5.45 11.39
CA LEU A 409 -2.39 3.99 11.42
C LEU A 409 -2.91 3.35 12.73
N LYS A 410 -4.07 2.67 12.66
CA LYS A 410 -4.73 2.09 13.84
C LYS A 410 -4.01 0.85 14.40
N TYR A 411 -3.54 -0.05 13.53
CA TYR A 411 -2.96 -1.32 13.93
C TYR A 411 -1.57 -1.15 14.55
N GLU A 412 -0.71 -0.37 13.90
CA GLU A 412 0.63 -0.01 14.37
C GLU A 412 0.57 0.72 15.72
N LYS A 413 -0.43 1.60 15.93
CA LYS A 413 -0.64 2.25 17.23
C LYS A 413 -0.98 1.25 18.33
N ILE A 414 -1.83 0.26 18.06
CA ILE A 414 -2.17 -0.82 19.00
C ILE A 414 -0.91 -1.65 19.32
N ARG A 415 -0.12 -2.07 18.31
CA ARG A 415 1.16 -2.77 18.52
C ARG A 415 2.12 -1.97 19.40
N ALA A 416 2.33 -0.69 19.10
CA ALA A 416 3.21 0.19 19.88
C ALA A 416 2.77 0.32 21.34
N CYS A 417 1.47 0.50 21.58
CA CYS A 417 0.91 0.60 22.93
C CYS A 417 1.05 -0.72 23.70
N ILE A 418 0.86 -1.88 23.04
CA ILE A 418 1.06 -3.20 23.67
C ILE A 418 2.53 -3.42 24.04
N ILE A 419 3.48 -3.12 23.15
CA ILE A 419 4.91 -3.25 23.43
C ILE A 419 5.33 -2.36 24.61
N LEU A 420 4.92 -1.08 24.61
CA LEU A 420 5.22 -0.14 25.69
C LEU A 420 4.51 -0.50 27.01
N GLY A 421 3.31 -1.08 26.94
CA GLY A 421 2.58 -1.64 28.08
C GLY A 421 3.37 -2.76 28.76
N LYS A 422 3.91 -3.70 27.96
CA LYS A 422 4.77 -4.80 28.45
C LYS A 422 6.09 -4.28 29.06
N ILE A 423 6.83 -3.43 28.34
CA ILE A 423 8.11 -2.85 28.79
C ILE A 423 7.98 -2.14 30.15
N HIS A 424 6.88 -1.43 30.38
CA HIS A 424 6.68 -0.66 31.59
C HIS A 424 5.94 -1.40 32.72
N HIS A 425 5.42 -2.60 32.47
CA HIS A 425 4.47 -3.28 33.37
C HIS A 425 4.95 -3.33 34.82
N PHE A 426 6.19 -3.79 35.03
CA PHE A 426 6.80 -3.89 36.36
C PHE A 426 7.58 -2.64 36.78
N SER A 427 8.18 -1.93 35.83
CA SER A 427 9.11 -0.83 36.14
C SER A 427 8.42 0.52 36.38
N LYS A 428 7.30 0.78 35.69
CA LYS A 428 6.58 2.06 35.69
C LYS A 428 5.06 1.83 35.54
N PRO A 429 4.37 1.28 36.56
CA PRO A 429 2.97 0.84 36.47
C PRO A 429 1.98 1.87 35.91
N ASP A 430 2.14 3.16 36.24
CA ASP A 430 1.28 4.23 35.72
C ASP A 430 1.44 4.43 34.20
N LYS A 431 2.67 4.29 33.68
CA LYS A 431 2.93 4.31 32.24
C LYS A 431 2.34 3.07 31.57
N ALA A 432 2.53 1.89 32.17
CA ALA A 432 1.94 0.66 31.66
C ALA A 432 0.42 0.77 31.56
N ARG A 433 -0.25 1.23 32.64
CA ARG A 433 -1.69 1.47 32.67
C ARG A 433 -2.14 2.40 31.55
N LYS A 434 -1.44 3.53 31.34
CA LYS A 434 -1.73 4.44 30.23
C LYS A 434 -1.69 3.72 28.88
N TYR A 435 -0.62 2.98 28.58
CA TYR A 435 -0.47 2.33 27.28
C TYR A 435 -1.44 1.17 27.08
N TRP A 436 -1.70 0.36 28.11
CA TRP A 436 -2.71 -0.70 28.05
C TRP A 436 -4.13 -0.14 27.85
N THR A 437 -4.51 0.94 28.54
CA THR A 437 -5.80 1.61 28.31
C THR A 437 -5.88 2.18 26.88
N MET A 438 -4.82 2.82 26.39
CA MET A 438 -4.77 3.31 24.99
C MET A 438 -4.95 2.18 23.97
N ALA A 439 -4.33 1.01 24.20
CA ALA A 439 -4.52 -0.16 23.35
C ALA A 439 -5.96 -0.68 23.42
N LEU A 440 -6.53 -0.84 24.61
CA LEU A 440 -7.91 -1.31 24.81
C LEU A 440 -8.93 -0.38 24.13
N ASP A 441 -8.78 0.94 24.31
CA ASP A 441 -9.66 1.94 23.69
C ASP A 441 -9.63 1.89 22.16
N ASP A 442 -8.48 1.61 21.55
CA ASP A 442 -8.37 1.50 20.09
C ASP A 442 -8.86 0.13 19.57
N VAL A 443 -8.65 -0.96 20.30
CA VAL A 443 -9.18 -2.29 19.96
C VAL A 443 -10.71 -2.30 20.02
N ASN A 444 -11.31 -1.71 21.06
CA ASN A 444 -12.77 -1.60 21.22
C ASN A 444 -13.45 -0.69 20.16
N ARG A 445 -12.67 -0.02 19.30
CA ARG A 445 -13.17 0.77 18.16
C ARG A 445 -13.11 0.03 16.83
N LEU A 446 -12.69 -1.23 16.82
CA LEU A 446 -12.61 -2.05 15.61
C LEU A 446 -13.93 -2.82 15.39
N PRO A 447 -14.35 -3.06 14.13
CA PRO A 447 -15.61 -3.77 13.85
C PRO A 447 -15.63 -5.23 14.31
N SER A 448 -14.47 -5.88 14.38
CA SER A 448 -14.28 -7.12 15.14
C SER A 448 -13.63 -6.77 16.48
N GLU A 449 -14.34 -7.03 17.58
CA GLU A 449 -13.72 -7.06 18.89
C GLU A 449 -12.75 -8.27 18.90
N SER A 450 -11.43 -8.04 18.82
CA SER A 450 -10.46 -9.14 18.96
C SER A 450 -10.49 -9.63 20.41
N LEU A 451 -11.36 -10.61 20.68
CA LEU A 451 -11.77 -11.00 22.02
C LEU A 451 -10.57 -11.42 22.89
N GLU A 452 -9.64 -12.21 22.34
CA GLU A 452 -8.43 -12.63 23.07
C GLU A 452 -7.49 -11.45 23.35
N THR A 453 -7.22 -10.60 22.35
CA THR A 453 -6.38 -9.41 22.55
C THR A 453 -6.96 -8.52 23.64
N SER A 454 -8.28 -8.29 23.64
CA SER A 454 -8.99 -7.51 24.65
C SER A 454 -8.93 -8.16 26.04
N ARG A 455 -9.15 -9.48 26.15
CA ARG A 455 -9.02 -10.25 27.40
C ARG A 455 -7.61 -10.10 27.98
N SER A 456 -6.59 -10.19 27.15
CA SER A 456 -5.19 -10.20 27.59
C SER A 456 -4.67 -8.80 27.96
N ILE A 457 -5.15 -7.75 27.29
CA ILE A 457 -4.98 -6.37 27.76
C ILE A 457 -5.68 -6.14 29.10
N LEU A 458 -6.93 -6.62 29.26
CA LEU A 458 -7.69 -6.48 30.51
C LEU A 458 -7.04 -7.24 31.69
N ARG A 459 -6.55 -8.47 31.48
CA ARG A 459 -5.75 -9.21 32.49
C ARG A 459 -4.53 -8.41 32.92
N SER A 460 -3.82 -7.79 31.97
CA SER A 460 -2.67 -6.91 32.24
C SER A 460 -3.09 -5.67 33.04
N LEU A 461 -4.26 -5.08 32.79
CA LEU A 461 -4.79 -3.94 33.55
C LEU A 461 -5.25 -4.29 34.97
N CYS A 462 -5.76 -5.52 35.19
CA CYS A 462 -6.16 -6.02 36.50
C CYS A 462 -4.98 -6.30 37.44
N ASP A 463 -3.86 -6.77 36.89
CA ASP A 463 -2.63 -7.09 37.64
C ASP A 463 -1.91 -5.81 38.16
N LEU A 464 -1.97 -4.72 37.39
CA LEU A 464 -1.32 -3.47 37.77
C LEU A 464 -1.90 -2.88 39.06
N LYS A 465 -1.03 -2.70 40.07
CA LYS A 465 -1.31 -1.96 41.32
C LYS A 465 -1.89 -0.56 41.01
N GLY A 466 -2.95 -0.18 41.71
CA GLY A 466 -3.67 1.08 41.50
C GLY A 466 -4.98 1.14 42.30
N PRO A 467 -5.84 2.16 42.07
CA PRO A 467 -7.12 2.31 42.76
C PRO A 467 -8.03 1.10 42.56
N ASP A 468 -8.61 0.59 43.65
CA ASP A 468 -9.42 -0.63 43.63
C ASP A 468 -10.64 -0.50 42.69
N GLU A 469 -11.27 0.67 42.61
CA GLU A 469 -12.40 0.97 41.71
C GLU A 469 -12.08 0.70 40.23
N LEU A 470 -10.89 1.11 39.76
CA LEU A 470 -10.46 0.87 38.39
C LEU A 470 -10.18 -0.62 38.16
N ARG A 471 -9.56 -1.30 39.13
CA ARG A 471 -9.32 -2.75 39.06
C ARG A 471 -10.64 -3.52 38.98
N GLU A 472 -11.63 -3.16 39.80
CA GLU A 472 -12.98 -3.74 39.75
C GLU A 472 -13.67 -3.49 38.40
N GLN A 473 -13.52 -2.28 37.83
CA GLN A 473 -14.06 -1.97 36.50
C GLN A 473 -13.43 -2.84 35.39
N TYR A 474 -12.12 -3.06 35.41
CA TYR A 474 -11.45 -3.93 34.45
C TYR A 474 -11.81 -5.41 34.69
N GLN A 475 -11.85 -5.86 35.93
CA GLN A 475 -12.24 -7.24 36.27
C GLN A 475 -13.67 -7.55 35.81
N LYS A 476 -14.61 -6.62 35.99
CA LYS A 476 -15.99 -6.72 35.51
C LYS A 476 -16.09 -6.77 33.98
N GLN A 477 -15.19 -6.10 33.26
CA GLN A 477 -15.10 -6.22 31.80
C GLN A 477 -14.51 -7.57 31.39
N LEU A 478 -13.44 -8.02 32.05
CA LEU A 478 -12.79 -9.30 31.80
C LEU A 478 -13.78 -10.47 31.96
N SER A 479 -14.47 -10.56 33.11
CA SER A 479 -15.45 -11.62 33.36
C SER A 479 -16.63 -11.60 32.36
N ARG A 480 -17.01 -10.42 31.85
CA ARG A 480 -18.01 -10.31 30.76
C ARG A 480 -17.51 -10.85 29.43
N LEU A 481 -16.22 -10.66 29.11
CA LEU A 481 -15.63 -11.22 27.89
C LEU A 481 -15.39 -12.72 28.03
N GLU A 482 -14.92 -13.20 29.18
CA GLU A 482 -14.68 -14.63 29.43
C GLU A 482 -16.00 -15.44 29.38
N ALA A 483 -17.11 -14.86 29.84
CA ALA A 483 -18.44 -15.46 29.69
C ALA A 483 -18.96 -15.61 28.24
N ARG A 484 -18.27 -15.05 27.23
CA ARG A 484 -18.66 -15.15 25.80
C ARG A 484 -18.07 -16.37 25.06
N GLY A 485 -17.23 -17.19 25.68
CA GLY A 485 -16.65 -18.40 25.06
C GLY A 485 -15.45 -18.16 24.13
N GLU A 486 -14.82 -19.23 23.64
CA GLU A 486 -13.61 -19.21 22.79
C GLU A 486 -13.90 -19.49 21.30
N ASP A 487 -15.04 -18.99 20.79
CA ASP A 487 -15.53 -19.32 19.44
C ASP A 487 -14.81 -18.55 18.29
N SER A 488 -13.78 -17.75 18.58
CA SER A 488 -13.00 -17.06 17.53
C SER A 488 -11.92 -17.96 16.94
N GLU A 489 -11.79 -17.94 15.61
CA GLU A 489 -10.69 -18.64 14.92
C GLU A 489 -9.36 -17.87 15.04
N VAL A 490 -9.40 -16.58 15.38
CA VAL A 490 -8.24 -15.71 15.61
C VAL A 490 -7.82 -15.79 17.08
N LYS A 491 -6.81 -16.60 17.37
CA LYS A 491 -6.23 -16.73 18.71
C LYS A 491 -5.19 -15.65 19.00
N PHE A 492 -4.32 -15.37 18.02
CA PHE A 492 -3.13 -14.53 18.22
C PHE A 492 -3.04 -13.40 17.18
N TRP A 493 -3.97 -12.45 17.27
CA TRP A 493 -4.04 -11.30 16.37
C TRP A 493 -2.75 -10.46 16.41
N ILE A 494 -2.31 -10.06 17.61
CA ILE A 494 -1.08 -9.30 17.83
C ILE A 494 0.07 -10.25 18.18
N ALA A 495 1.19 -10.12 17.45
CA ALA A 495 2.38 -10.92 17.69
C ALA A 495 2.96 -10.70 19.10
N GLY A 496 3.33 -11.79 19.76
CA GLY A 496 3.93 -11.75 21.11
C GLY A 496 2.95 -11.57 22.26
N MET A 497 1.64 -11.63 22.00
CA MET A 497 0.64 -11.92 23.02
C MET A 497 0.71 -13.36 23.57
N PRO A 498 1.00 -14.44 22.80
CA PRO A 498 0.98 -15.81 23.36
C PRO A 498 1.93 -16.02 24.55
N GLU A 499 3.17 -15.54 24.43
CA GLU A 499 4.17 -15.62 25.51
C GLU A 499 3.79 -14.73 26.70
N TRP A 500 3.25 -13.54 26.44
CA TRP A 500 2.80 -12.62 27.49
C TRP A 500 1.62 -13.19 28.28
N GLU A 501 0.63 -13.76 27.59
CA GLU A 501 -0.51 -14.42 28.22
C GLU A 501 -0.12 -15.59 29.09
N LYS A 502 0.78 -16.44 28.60
CA LYS A 502 1.34 -17.55 29.39
C LYS A 502 2.01 -17.00 30.64
N PHE A 503 2.89 -16.02 30.48
CA PHE A 503 3.58 -15.38 31.59
C PHE A 503 2.62 -14.76 32.63
N MET A 504 1.57 -14.04 32.21
CA MET A 504 0.56 -13.50 33.13
C MET A 504 -0.24 -14.61 33.85
N LYS A 505 -0.56 -15.72 33.18
CA LYS A 505 -1.22 -16.89 33.79
C LYS A 505 -0.30 -17.62 34.79
N ASP A 506 0.98 -17.76 34.46
CA ASP A 506 1.99 -18.38 35.33
C ASP A 506 2.25 -17.51 36.58
N MET A 507 2.24 -16.17 36.48
CA MET A 507 2.26 -15.28 37.64
C MET A 507 1.00 -15.42 38.50
N ALA A 508 -0.20 -15.36 37.89
CA ALA A 508 -1.47 -15.43 38.62
C ALA A 508 -1.69 -16.77 39.35
N SER A 509 -1.01 -17.84 38.91
CA SER A 509 -1.03 -19.16 39.55
C SER A 509 0.11 -19.38 40.56
N GLY A 510 0.97 -18.38 40.80
CA GLY A 510 2.07 -18.46 41.76
C GLY A 510 3.26 -19.32 41.30
N VAL A 511 3.36 -19.63 40.00
CA VAL A 511 4.50 -20.37 39.44
C VAL A 511 5.78 -19.51 39.42
N TYR A 512 5.62 -18.18 39.34
CA TYR A 512 6.70 -17.21 39.53
C TYR A 512 6.42 -16.35 40.77
N ASN A 513 7.04 -16.68 41.90
CA ASN A 513 7.17 -15.74 43.01
C ASN A 513 8.37 -14.82 42.77
N TYR A 514 8.13 -13.51 42.76
CA TYR A 514 9.18 -12.50 42.93
C TYR A 514 9.27 -12.13 44.42
N ASP A 515 10.41 -12.44 45.02
CA ASP A 515 10.99 -11.68 46.14
C ASP A 515 11.90 -10.56 45.58
#